data_AF-A0A918PGI1-F1
#
_entry.id   AF-A0A918PGI1-F1
#
_cell.length_a   1.000
_cell.length_b   1.000
_cell.length_c   1.000
_cell.angle_alpha   90.00
_cell.angle_beta   90.00
_cell.angle_gamma   90.00
#
_symmetry.space_group_name_H-M   'P 1'
#
loop_
_entity.id
_entity.type
_entity.pdbx_description
1 polymer ?
#
loop_
_entity_poly.entity_id
_entity_poly.type
_entity_poly.pdbx_seq_one_letter_code
_entity_poly.pdbx_strand_id
1 'polypeptide(L)'
;MNKVSGPMAGNDLADFTGIPRHVSAEGCQFVALGARPVVGQVLLVLLDSTLPVAGRVRWVVEDRFALVFDAPLARSVRKTLENHGRVLGAVKLVRG
;
A
#
# COMPACT_ATOMS: atom_id res chain seq x y z
N MET A 1 6.32 34.34 25.74
CA MET A 1 5.56 33.87 24.56
C MET A 1 6.42 32.84 23.85
N ASN A 2 6.25 31.55 24.14
CA ASN A 2 7.04 30.49 23.52
C ASN A 2 6.28 29.97 22.28
N LYS A 3 6.72 30.38 21.09
CA LYS A 3 6.33 29.70 19.84
C LYS A 3 7.15 28.42 19.73
N VAL A 4 6.55 27.29 20.11
CA VAL A 4 7.02 25.98 19.68
C VAL A 4 6.26 25.67 18.38
N SER A 5 6.93 25.84 17.25
CA SER A 5 6.44 25.36 15.96
C SER A 5 7.66 25.00 15.12
N GLY A 6 8.36 23.94 15.54
CA GLY A 6 9.22 23.20 14.64
C GLY A 6 8.33 22.33 13.75
N PRO A 7 8.62 22.19 12.44
CA PRO A 7 7.98 21.14 11.65
C PRO A 7 8.43 19.79 12.23
N MET A 8 7.52 19.11 12.93
CA MET A 8 7.74 17.73 13.35
C MET A 8 7.84 16.86 12.09
N ALA A 9 9.05 16.31 11.88
CA ALA A 9 9.39 15.17 11.03
C ALA A 9 8.44 14.92 9.84
N GLY A 10 8.78 15.50 8.69
CA GLY A 10 8.30 15.01 7.41
C GLY A 10 8.72 13.54 7.27
N ASN A 11 7.75 12.63 7.42
CA ASN A 11 7.94 11.24 7.07
C ASN A 11 7.84 11.20 5.54
N ASP A 12 8.99 11.27 4.83
CA ASP A 12 9.11 11.11 3.38
C ASP A 12 8.73 9.67 2.97
N LEU A 13 7.46 9.35 3.17
CA LEU A 13 6.81 8.18 2.63
C LEU A 13 6.52 8.49 1.17
N ALA A 14 7.20 7.80 0.26
CA ALA A 14 6.80 7.83 -1.13
C ALA A 14 5.40 7.22 -1.23
N ASP A 15 4.38 8.05 -1.45
CA ASP A 15 3.01 7.61 -1.64
C ASP A 15 2.87 6.90 -2.99
N PHE A 16 2.65 5.59 -2.96
CA PHE A 16 2.28 4.84 -4.16
C PHE A 16 0.76 4.82 -4.29
N THR A 17 0.26 5.25 -5.44
CA THR A 17 -1.14 5.12 -5.80
C THR A 17 -1.29 4.02 -6.85
N GLY A 18 -2.29 3.18 -6.68
CA GLY A 18 -2.53 2.06 -7.58
C GLY A 18 -3.97 1.60 -7.62
N ILE A 19 -4.32 0.95 -8.72
CA ILE A 19 -5.63 0.34 -8.95
C ILE A 19 -5.50 -1.16 -8.71
N PRO A 20 -6.21 -1.74 -7.73
CA PRO A 20 -6.19 -3.18 -7.51
C PRO A 20 -6.79 -3.94 -8.70
N ARG A 21 -6.19 -5.07 -9.03
CA ARG A 21 -6.55 -6.05 -10.04
C ARG A 21 -6.30 -7.44 -9.47
N HIS A 22 -7.11 -8.42 -9.85
CA HIS A 22 -6.92 -9.83 -9.44
C HIS A 22 -6.65 -9.97 -7.92
N VAL A 23 -7.63 -9.61 -7.12
CA VAL A 23 -7.55 -9.69 -5.64
C VAL A 23 -7.80 -11.13 -5.20
N SER A 24 -6.92 -11.69 -4.38
CA SER A 24 -7.10 -12.97 -3.66
C SER A 24 -6.98 -12.76 -2.15
N ALA A 25 -7.08 -13.84 -1.38
CA ALA A 25 -6.84 -13.77 0.06
C ALA A 25 -5.35 -13.56 0.37
N GLU A 26 -4.45 -14.11 -0.45
CA GLU A 26 -3.00 -14.12 -0.25
C GLU A 26 -2.28 -12.95 -0.91
N GLY A 27 -2.92 -12.29 -1.89
CA GLY A 27 -2.27 -11.21 -2.61
C GLY A 27 -3.19 -10.40 -3.50
N CYS A 28 -2.61 -9.40 -4.15
CA CYS A 28 -3.30 -8.55 -5.10
C CYS A 28 -2.30 -8.03 -6.14
N GLN A 29 -2.73 -7.97 -7.40
CA GLN A 29 -2.01 -7.22 -8.42
C GLN A 29 -2.48 -5.76 -8.38
N PHE A 30 -1.58 -4.82 -8.62
CA PHE A 30 -1.91 -3.42 -8.77
C PHE A 30 -1.39 -2.89 -10.10
N VAL A 31 -2.09 -1.90 -10.64
CA VAL A 31 -1.59 -1.02 -11.70
C VAL A 31 -1.20 0.30 -11.04
N ALA A 32 0.08 0.67 -11.10
CA ALA A 32 0.62 1.90 -10.53
C ALA A 32 0.19 3.12 -11.36
N LEU A 33 -0.20 4.21 -10.68
CA LEU A 33 -0.58 5.48 -11.32
C LEU A 33 0.55 6.53 -11.32
N GLY A 34 1.76 6.13 -10.94
CA GLY A 34 2.92 7.03 -10.86
C GLY A 34 4.19 6.30 -10.51
N ALA A 35 4.76 6.61 -9.34
CA ALA A 35 5.90 5.87 -8.82
C ALA A 35 5.59 4.38 -8.73
N ARG A 36 6.61 3.56 -8.96
CA ARG A 36 6.53 2.10 -8.88
C ARG A 36 7.34 1.63 -7.68
N PRO A 37 6.81 0.70 -6.89
CA PRO A 37 7.57 0.16 -5.77
C PRO A 37 8.70 -0.73 -6.29
N VAL A 38 9.59 -1.15 -5.39
CA VAL A 38 10.69 -2.07 -5.71
C VAL A 38 10.34 -3.48 -5.24
N VAL A 39 10.80 -4.51 -5.98
CA VAL A 39 10.66 -5.90 -5.55
C VAL A 39 11.30 -6.10 -4.17
N GLY A 40 10.60 -6.81 -3.28
CA GLY A 40 11.01 -7.03 -1.89
C GLY A 40 10.61 -5.91 -0.92
N GLN A 41 10.15 -4.76 -1.42
CA GLN A 41 9.66 -3.67 -0.58
C GLN A 41 8.37 -4.07 0.15
N VAL A 42 8.26 -3.69 1.43
CA VAL A 42 7.02 -3.83 2.21
C VAL A 42 6.18 -2.57 2.00
N LEU A 43 4.92 -2.77 1.65
CA LEU A 43 3.91 -1.74 1.49
C LEU A 43 2.77 -1.97 2.48
N LEU A 44 2.29 -0.89 3.09
CA LEU A 44 1.02 -0.90 3.82
C LEU A 44 -0.08 -0.37 2.91
N VAL A 45 -1.01 -1.23 2.52
CA VAL A 45 -2.17 -0.86 1.70
C VAL A 45 -3.21 -0.21 2.59
N LEU A 46 -3.44 1.09 2.38
CA LEU A 46 -4.51 1.84 3.02
C LEU A 46 -5.79 1.72 2.19
N LEU A 47 -6.85 1.26 2.84
CA LEU A 47 -8.19 1.11 2.29
C LEU A 47 -9.15 1.91 3.18
N ASP A 48 -10.07 2.64 2.55
CA ASP A 48 -11.02 3.49 3.26
C ASP A 48 -11.72 2.74 4.40
N SER A 49 -11.67 3.33 5.59
CA SER A 49 -12.37 2.84 6.78
C SER A 49 -11.98 1.44 7.27
N THR A 50 -10.81 0.92 6.88
CA THR A 50 -10.29 -0.38 7.36
C THR A 50 -8.85 -0.28 7.85
N LEU A 51 -8.43 -1.25 8.67
CA LEU A 51 -7.05 -1.35 9.12
C LEU A 51 -6.11 -1.54 7.92
N PRO A 52 -4.92 -0.91 7.93
CA PRO A 52 -3.92 -1.09 6.90
C PRO A 52 -3.53 -2.56 6.74
N VAL A 53 -3.35 -3.01 5.51
CA VAL A 53 -2.85 -4.36 5.23
C VAL A 53 -1.39 -4.30 4.81
N ALA A 54 -0.52 -5.01 5.53
CA ALA A 54 0.87 -5.16 5.14
C ALA A 54 1.06 -6.25 4.07
N GLY A 55 1.91 -5.97 3.10
CA GLY A 55 2.38 -6.99 2.16
C GLY A 55 3.71 -6.64 1.54
N ARG A 56 4.32 -7.63 0.89
CA ARG A 56 5.60 -7.52 0.20
C ARG A 56 5.42 -7.56 -1.31
N VAL A 57 6.13 -6.67 -2.00
CA VAL A 57 6.14 -6.64 -3.47
C VAL A 57 6.91 -7.85 -3.99
N ARG A 58 6.24 -8.71 -4.76
CA ARG A 58 6.79 -9.98 -5.26
C ARG A 58 7.41 -9.80 -6.65
N TRP A 59 6.78 -9.00 -7.49
CA TRP A 59 7.27 -8.68 -8.83
C TRP A 59 6.76 -7.31 -9.26
N VAL A 60 7.48 -6.69 -10.19
CA VAL A 60 7.12 -5.44 -10.86
C VAL A 60 7.40 -5.65 -12.35
N VAL A 61 6.40 -5.43 -13.20
CA VAL A 61 6.49 -5.55 -14.66
C VAL A 61 5.79 -4.32 -15.25
N GLU A 62 6.55 -3.48 -15.94
CA GLU A 62 6.07 -2.20 -16.49
C GLU A 62 5.41 -1.30 -15.44
N ASP A 63 4.09 -1.14 -15.50
CA ASP A 63 3.25 -0.38 -14.57
C ASP A 63 2.52 -1.29 -13.56
N ARG A 64 2.74 -2.60 -13.61
CA ARG A 64 2.07 -3.58 -12.74
C ARG A 64 2.99 -4.07 -11.66
N PHE A 65 2.44 -4.36 -10.51
CA PHE A 65 3.15 -5.04 -9.44
C PHE A 65 2.23 -6.00 -8.68
N ALA A 66 2.77 -7.09 -8.16
CA ALA A 66 2.05 -7.94 -7.22
C ALA A 66 2.51 -7.71 -5.80
N LEU A 67 1.55 -7.66 -4.91
CA LEU A 67 1.73 -7.70 -3.47
C LEU A 67 1.28 -9.06 -2.94
N VAL A 68 2.12 -9.69 -2.14
CA VAL A 68 1.74 -10.83 -1.29
C VAL A 68 1.52 -10.29 0.11
N PHE A 69 0.36 -10.54 0.69
CA PHE A 69 0.05 -10.06 2.03
C PHE A 69 0.79 -10.87 3.09
N ASP A 70 1.19 -10.22 4.18
CA ASP A 70 1.86 -10.90 5.30
C ASP A 70 0.90 -11.85 6.05
N ALA A 71 -0.41 -11.60 5.94
CA ALA A 71 -1.47 -12.46 6.43
C ALA A 71 -2.65 -12.48 5.43
N PRO A 72 -3.42 -13.59 5.36
CA PRO A 72 -4.59 -13.65 4.50
C PRO A 72 -5.60 -12.55 4.81
N LEU A 73 -6.16 -11.92 3.76
CA LEU A 73 -7.20 -10.91 3.92
C LEU A 73 -8.46 -11.50 4.56
N ALA A 74 -9.00 -10.77 5.54
CA ALA A 74 -10.37 -10.99 5.98
C ALA A 74 -11.34 -10.79 4.80
N ARG A 75 -12.42 -11.58 4.77
CA ARG A 75 -13.41 -11.55 3.67
C ARG A 75 -13.98 -10.15 3.41
N SER A 76 -14.21 -9.36 4.46
CA SER A 76 -14.70 -7.99 4.38
C SER A 76 -13.69 -7.09 3.66
N VAL A 77 -12.43 -7.14 4.05
CA VAL A 77 -11.33 -6.36 3.44
C VAL A 77 -11.12 -6.76 1.98
N ARG A 78 -11.18 -8.07 1.67
CA ARG A 78 -11.09 -8.55 0.29
C ARG A 78 -12.21 -7.99 -0.58
N LYS A 79 -13.46 -8.03 -0.09
CA LYS A 79 -14.61 -7.45 -0.80
C LYS A 79 -14.46 -5.94 -1.00
N THR A 80 -13.90 -5.22 -0.03
CA THR A 80 -13.58 -3.80 -0.19
C THR A 80 -12.54 -3.57 -1.29
N LEU A 81 -11.45 -4.35 -1.33
CA LEU A 81 -10.44 -4.27 -2.39
C LEU A 81 -10.98 -4.61 -3.78
N GLU A 82 -11.87 -5.60 -3.87
CA GLU A 82 -12.54 -5.99 -5.12
C GLU A 82 -13.47 -4.86 -5.61
N ASN A 83 -14.15 -4.15 -4.69
CA ASN A 83 -15.13 -3.12 -5.02
C ASN A 83 -14.56 -1.71 -5.18
N HIS A 84 -13.47 -1.39 -4.49
CA HIS A 84 -12.87 -0.05 -4.47
C HIS A 84 -11.57 -0.03 -5.27
N GLY A 85 -11.66 0.48 -6.50
CA GLY A 85 -10.54 0.57 -7.46
C GLY A 85 -9.48 1.62 -7.14
N ARG A 86 -9.37 2.14 -5.90
CA ARG A 86 -8.36 3.13 -5.52
C ARG A 86 -7.72 2.77 -4.18
N VAL A 87 -6.43 2.46 -4.22
CA VAL A 87 -5.57 2.48 -3.03
C VAL A 87 -5.14 3.93 -2.78
N LEU A 88 -5.42 4.45 -1.58
CA LEU A 88 -5.20 5.85 -1.21
C LEU A 88 -3.82 6.15 -0.60
N GLY A 89 -2.88 5.23 -0.72
CA GLY A 89 -1.50 5.43 -0.33
C GLY A 89 -0.88 4.12 0.13
N ALA A 90 0.39 3.92 -0.24
CA ALA A 90 1.20 2.85 0.32
C ALA A 90 2.27 3.46 1.23
N VAL A 91 2.17 3.19 2.54
CA VAL A 91 3.18 3.64 3.49
C VAL A 91 4.37 2.68 3.44
N LYS A 92 5.56 3.21 3.12
CA LYS A 92 6.83 2.50 3.21
C LYS A 92 7.16 2.25 4.68
N LEU A 93 7.19 0.98 5.11
CA LEU A 93 7.79 0.63 6.39
C LEU A 93 9.32 0.56 6.21
N VAL A 94 10.05 1.55 6.71
CA VAL A 94 11.52 1.47 6.80
C VAL A 94 11.82 0.69 8.08
N ARG A 95 12.40 -0.52 7.96
CA ARG A 95 13.00 -1.16 9.14
C ARG A 95 14.22 -0.32 9.54
N GLY A 96 14.20 0.18 10.78
CA GLY A 96 15.38 0.72 11.46
C GLY A 96 16.39 -0.38 11.76
#